data_AF-A0A920VNH3-F1
#
_entry.id   AF-A0A920VNH3-F1
#
_cell.length_a   1.000
_cell.length_b   1.000
_cell.length_c   1.000
_cell.angle_alpha   90.00
_cell.angle_beta   90.00
_cell.angle_gamma   90.00
#
_symmetry.space_group_name_H-M   'P 1'
#
loop_
_entity.id
_entity.type
_entity.pdbx_description
1 polymer ?
#
loop_
_entity_poly.entity_id
_entity_poly.type
_entity_poly.pdbx_seq_one_letter_code
_entity_poly.pdbx_strand_id
1 'polypeptide(L)'
;MGPPSSGGLTVGQILGLLTHFDLHVAGPESAGLHLVLEASRLAFADRAKYMADSDFVPVPESGLLDPGYLRQRARLIRDNASMGKAAAGILPKPSAPSVRVPGNNPRARATSVSSIATAMPFR
;
A
#
# COMPACT_ATOMS: atom_id res chain seq x y z
N MET A 1 0.40 -1.05 15.56
CA MET A 1 -0.31 0.20 15.88
C MET A 1 -1.26 0.47 14.74
N GLY A 2 -2.58 0.49 14.97
CA GLY A 2 -3.55 0.88 13.94
C GLY A 2 -3.44 2.37 13.60
N PRO A 3 -4.03 2.84 12.49
CA PRO A 3 -4.06 4.26 12.12
C PRO A 3 -4.61 5.06 13.32
N PRO A 4 -3.80 5.97 13.90
CA PRO A 4 -3.49 7.28 13.32
C PRO A 4 -1.98 7.59 13.25
N SER A 5 -1.10 6.59 13.15
CA SER A 5 0.34 6.81 12.99
C SER A 5 0.80 6.50 11.58
N SER A 6 0.87 7.55 10.74
CA SER A 6 1.56 7.53 9.45
C SER A 6 3.02 7.02 9.56
N GLY A 7 3.63 7.12 10.74
CA GLY A 7 4.98 6.60 11.01
C GLY A 7 5.09 5.09 10.85
N GLY A 8 4.14 4.32 11.38
CA GLY A 8 4.17 2.85 11.28
C GLY A 8 4.10 2.36 9.83
N LEU A 9 3.24 3.00 9.02
CA LEU A 9 3.10 2.66 7.60
C LEU A 9 4.33 3.09 6.79
N THR A 10 4.90 4.26 7.10
CA THR A 10 6.15 4.72 6.45
C THR A 10 7.29 3.74 6.75
N VAL A 11 7.47 3.32 8.00
CA VAL A 11 8.50 2.34 8.40
C VAL A 11 8.25 0.99 7.74
N GLY A 12 7.01 0.51 7.72
CA GLY A 12 6.64 -0.73 7.04
C GLY A 12 6.99 -0.69 5.56
N GLN A 13 6.78 0.45 4.90
CA GLN A 13 7.14 0.63 3.51
C GLN A 13 8.66 0.61 3.30
N ILE A 14 9.43 1.29 4.16
CA ILE A 14 10.90 1.27 4.12
C ILE A 14 11.43 -0.16 4.23
N LEU A 15 10.97 -0.89 5.25
CA LEU A 15 11.38 -2.29 5.45
C LEU A 15 10.96 -3.18 4.28
N GLY A 16 9.75 -2.97 3.75
CA GLY A 16 9.26 -3.66 2.56
C GLY A 16 10.16 -3.46 1.34
N LEU A 17 10.60 -2.23 1.07
CA LEU A 17 11.55 -1.93 0.00
C LEU A 17 12.91 -2.64 0.23
N LEU A 18 13.39 -2.62 1.47
CA LEU A 18 14.68 -3.21 1.82
C LEU A 18 14.71 -4.74 1.69
N THR A 19 13.55 -5.43 1.71
CA THR A 19 13.49 -6.89 1.46
C THR A 19 13.97 -7.30 0.06
N HIS A 20 14.09 -6.36 -0.86
CA HIS A 20 14.58 -6.60 -2.22
C HIS A 20 16.12 -6.52 -2.35
N PHE A 21 16.83 -6.23 -1.27
CA PHE A 21 18.29 -6.08 -1.24
C PHE A 21 18.92 -7.00 -0.21
N ASP A 22 20.14 -7.46 -0.48
CA ASP A 22 20.91 -8.23 0.49
C ASP A 22 21.63 -7.30 1.47
N LEU A 23 20.95 -6.97 2.57
CA LEU A 23 21.51 -6.13 3.62
C LEU A 23 22.64 -6.80 4.40
N HIS A 24 22.70 -8.13 4.42
CA HIS A 24 23.78 -8.85 5.07
C HIS A 24 25.09 -8.63 4.31
N VAL A 25 25.04 -8.67 2.98
CA VAL A 25 26.19 -8.35 2.12
C VAL A 25 26.53 -6.86 2.15
N ALA A 26 25.52 -5.98 2.14
CA ALA A 26 25.75 -4.53 2.13
C ALA A 26 26.37 -4.00 3.43
N GLY A 27 26.14 -4.68 4.56
CA GLY A 27 26.67 -4.31 5.87
C GLY A 27 26.09 -2.98 6.41
N PRO A 28 26.44 -2.60 7.65
CA PRO A 28 25.90 -1.40 8.29
C PRO A 28 26.58 -0.08 7.86
N GLU A 29 27.58 -0.15 6.97
CA GLU A 29 28.38 1.00 6.57
C GLU A 29 27.77 1.71 5.34
N SER A 30 28.61 2.28 4.49
CA SER A 30 28.20 3.15 3.38
C SER A 30 27.14 2.52 2.46
N ALA A 31 27.31 1.26 2.07
CA ALA A 31 26.38 0.59 1.14
C ALA A 31 25.01 0.33 1.79
N GLY A 32 24.95 -0.22 3.00
CA GLY A 32 23.67 -0.43 3.69
C GLY A 32 22.98 0.88 4.05
N LEU A 33 23.73 1.89 4.51
CA LEU A 33 23.19 3.23 4.77
C LEU A 33 22.61 3.86 3.50
N HIS A 34 23.30 3.73 2.37
CA HIS A 34 22.80 4.20 1.08
C HIS A 34 21.44 3.57 0.75
N LEU A 35 21.30 2.24 0.85
CA LEU A 35 20.04 1.55 0.61
C LEU A 35 18.91 2.03 1.54
N VAL A 36 19.19 2.19 2.84
CA VAL A 36 18.22 2.69 3.82
C VAL A 36 17.79 4.13 3.48
N LEU A 37 18.72 4.99 3.10
CA LEU A 37 18.43 6.39 2.74
C LEU A 37 17.60 6.50 1.46
N GLU A 38 17.93 5.71 0.43
CA GLU A 38 17.18 5.69 -0.83
C GLU A 38 15.76 5.11 -0.64
N ALA A 39 15.62 4.03 0.14
CA ALA A 39 14.32 3.48 0.51
C ALA A 39 13.47 4.47 1.34
N SER A 40 14.10 5.15 2.29
CA SER A 40 13.46 6.21 3.08
C SER A 40 12.94 7.32 2.17
N ARG A 41 13.75 7.77 1.21
CA ARG A 41 13.35 8.85 0.29
C ARG A 41 12.08 8.50 -0.51
N LEU A 42 11.97 7.26 -1.00
CA LEU A 42 10.76 6.78 -1.69
C LEU A 42 9.54 6.73 -0.76
N ALA A 43 9.72 6.18 0.45
CA ALA A 43 8.63 6.07 1.43
C ALA A 43 8.14 7.45 1.91
N PHE A 44 9.04 8.42 2.11
CA PHE A 44 8.67 9.79 2.46
C PHE A 44 7.96 10.52 1.31
N ALA A 45 8.33 10.25 0.05
CA ALA A 45 7.61 10.79 -1.09
C ALA A 45 6.17 10.24 -1.16
N ASP A 46 5.98 8.96 -0.87
CA ASP A 46 4.65 8.34 -0.84
C ASP A 46 3.82 8.81 0.35
N ARG A 47 4.44 8.94 1.53
CA ARG A 47 3.85 9.56 2.72
C ARG A 47 3.31 10.95 2.40
N ALA A 48 4.11 11.81 1.77
CA ALA A 48 3.73 13.19 1.47
C ALA A 48 2.51 13.29 0.53
N LYS A 49 2.25 12.27 -0.30
CA LYS A 49 1.13 12.26 -1.25
C LYS A 49 -0.12 11.54 -0.72
N TYR A 50 0.08 10.43 0.00
CA TYR A 50 -0.99 9.46 0.28
C TYR A 50 -1.37 9.38 1.76
N MET A 51 -0.52 9.85 2.67
CA MET A 51 -0.79 9.79 4.10
C MET A 51 -1.28 11.16 4.57
N ALA A 52 -2.58 11.27 4.73
CA ALA A 52 -3.25 12.37 5.43
C ALA A 52 -3.90 11.85 6.72
N ASP A 53 -4.58 12.72 7.44
CA ASP A 53 -5.41 12.32 8.56
C ASP A 53 -6.49 11.32 8.09
N SER A 54 -6.42 10.10 8.63
CA SER A 54 -7.30 8.99 8.22
C SER A 54 -8.76 9.23 8.56
N ASP A 55 -9.03 10.13 9.52
CA ASP A 55 -10.39 10.49 9.91
C ASP A 55 -11.05 11.39 8.84
N PHE A 56 -10.26 11.99 7.95
CA PHE A 56 -10.72 12.92 6.91
C PHE A 56 -10.52 12.39 5.48
N VAL A 57 -9.49 11.58 5.25
CA VAL A 57 -9.17 11.07 3.91
C VAL A 57 -8.81 9.58 4.00
N PRO A 58 -9.36 8.72 3.12
CA PRO A 58 -9.00 7.31 3.10
C PRO A 58 -7.53 7.14 2.72
N VAL A 59 -6.73 6.56 3.62
CA VAL A 59 -5.34 6.19 3.36
C VAL A 59 -5.28 4.84 2.66
N PRO A 60 -4.64 4.72 1.48
CA PRO A 60 -4.58 3.48 0.71
C PRO A 60 -3.49 2.53 1.24
N GLU A 61 -3.66 2.03 2.47
CA GLU A 61 -2.64 1.24 3.17
C GLU A 61 -2.23 -0.02 2.42
N SER A 62 -3.21 -0.76 1.92
CA SER A 62 -3.00 -2.01 1.17
C SER A 62 -2.25 -1.78 -0.14
N GLY A 63 -2.43 -0.63 -0.79
CA GLY A 63 -1.71 -0.29 -2.01
C GLY A 63 -0.26 0.09 -1.74
N LEU A 64 0.01 0.79 -0.64
CA LEU A 64 1.36 1.23 -0.25
C LEU A 64 2.27 0.07 0.18
N LEU A 65 1.67 -0.98 0.75
CA LEU A 65 2.38 -2.20 1.17
C LEU A 65 2.20 -3.37 0.19
N ASP A 66 1.61 -3.13 -0.99
CA ASP A 66 1.44 -4.16 -2.01
C ASP A 66 2.82 -4.68 -2.47
N PRO A 67 3.08 -6.00 -2.48
CA PRO A 67 4.36 -6.53 -2.91
C PRO A 67 4.73 -6.17 -4.37
N GLY A 68 3.74 -6.02 -5.25
CA GLY A 68 3.97 -5.58 -6.63
C GLY A 68 4.40 -4.13 -6.70
N TYR A 69 3.75 -3.26 -5.93
CA TYR A 69 4.13 -1.86 -5.77
C TYR A 69 5.54 -1.72 -5.20
N LEU A 70 5.84 -2.40 -4.09
CA LEU A 70 7.17 -2.37 -3.46
C LEU A 70 8.28 -2.85 -4.41
N ARG A 71 8.03 -3.92 -5.18
CA ARG A 71 8.97 -4.36 -6.24
C ARG A 71 9.20 -3.30 -7.31
N GLN A 72 8.16 -2.61 -7.75
CA GLN A 72 8.30 -1.53 -8.73
C GLN A 72 9.13 -0.37 -8.17
N ARG A 73 8.87 0.00 -6.92
CA ARG A 73 9.57 1.09 -6.23
C ARG A 73 11.04 0.75 -5.97
N ALA A 74 11.34 -0.48 -5.56
CA ALA A 74 12.72 -0.93 -5.30
C ALA A 74 13.61 -0.83 -6.54
N ARG A 75 13.07 -1.02 -7.76
CA ARG A 75 13.82 -0.86 -9.02
C ARG A 75 14.35 0.56 -9.27
N LEU A 76 13.86 1.56 -8.54
CA LEU A 76 14.33 2.95 -8.65
C LEU A 76 15.60 3.19 -7.84
N ILE A 77 15.91 2.32 -6.88
CA ILE A 77 17.11 2.41 -6.05
C ILE A 77 18.29 1.88 -6.87
N ARG A 78 19.36 2.68 -6.97
CA ARG A 78 20.60 2.32 -7.64
C ARG A 78 21.69 2.18 -6.59
N ASP A 79 22.52 1.16 -6.70
CA ASP A 79 23.53 0.85 -5.67
C ASP A 79 24.64 1.90 -5.57
N ASN A 80 24.93 2.62 -6.65
CA ASN A 80 26.08 3.51 -6.77
C ASN A 80 25.72 4.98 -7.04
N ALA A 81 24.43 5.33 -7.04
CA ALA A 81 23.98 6.68 -7.34
C ALA A 81 22.73 7.02 -6.55
N SER A 82 22.71 8.22 -5.96
CA SER A 82 21.51 8.72 -5.30
C SER A 82 20.45 9.10 -6.33
N MET A 83 19.17 8.81 -6.04
CA MET A 83 18.06 9.28 -6.87
C MET A 83 17.79 10.78 -6.74
N GLY A 84 18.40 11.45 -5.76
CA GLY A 84 18.25 12.90 -5.54
C GLY A 84 16.87 13.27 -4.98
N LYS A 85 15.90 13.55 -5.86
CA LYS A 85 14.51 13.83 -5.46
C LYS A 85 13.60 12.68 -5.85
N ALA A 86 12.93 12.07 -4.87
CA ALA A 86 11.96 11.02 -5.13
C ALA A 86 10.58 11.61 -5.44
N ALA A 87 9.94 11.09 -6.48
CA ALA A 87 8.52 11.31 -6.72
C ALA A 87 7.70 10.19 -6.06
N ALA A 88 6.49 10.54 -5.63
CA ALA A 88 5.53 9.55 -5.17
C ALA A 88 5.12 8.61 -6.31
N GLY A 89 4.96 7.32 -6.01
CA GLY A 89 4.56 6.34 -6.99
C GLY A 89 3.10 6.48 -7.41
N ILE A 90 2.66 5.58 -8.29
CA ILE A 90 1.25 5.43 -8.66
C ILE A 90 0.79 4.11 -8.05
N LEU A 91 -0.16 4.19 -7.14
CA LEU A 91 -0.68 3.01 -6.46
C LEU A 91 -1.48 2.13 -7.44
N PRO A 92 -1.40 0.80 -7.29
CA PRO A 92 -2.31 -0.09 -7.98
C PRO A 92 -3.74 0.24 -7.57
N LYS A 93 -4.68 0.13 -8.53
CA LYS A 93 -6.10 0.30 -8.21
C LYS A 93 -6.46 -0.71 -7.11
N PRO A 94 -7.18 -0.30 -6.06
CA PRO A 94 -7.61 -1.24 -5.04
C PRO A 94 -8.40 -2.36 -5.73
N SER A 95 -7.89 -3.58 -5.68
CA SER A 95 -8.75 -4.75 -5.86
C SER A 95 -9.81 -4.63 -4.77
N ALA A 96 -11.09 -4.56 -5.16
CA ALA A 96 -12.20 -4.36 -4.24
C ALA A 96 -12.01 -5.23 -2.99
N PRO A 97 -12.21 -4.68 -1.78
CA PRO A 97 -12.02 -5.45 -0.57
C PRO A 97 -12.83 -6.73 -0.70
N SER A 98 -12.18 -7.89 -0.54
CA SER A 98 -12.91 -9.12 -0.24
C SER A 98 -13.59 -8.85 1.09
N VAL A 99 -14.85 -8.43 1.06
CA VAL A 99 -15.69 -8.34 2.24
C VAL A 99 -15.67 -9.74 2.84
N ARG A 100 -14.88 -9.91 3.89
CA ARG A 100 -14.87 -11.15 4.67
C ARG A 100 -16.16 -11.12 5.47
N VAL A 101 -17.24 -11.61 4.87
CA VAL A 101 -18.53 -11.80 5.54
C VAL A 101 -18.27 -12.70 6.75
N PRO A 102 -18.42 -12.22 7.98
CA PRO A 102 -18.34 -13.07 9.15
C PRO A 102 -19.59 -13.94 9.17
N GLY A 103 -19.41 -15.25 9.03
CA GLY A 103 -20.45 -16.24 9.24
C GLY A 103 -21.12 -16.74 7.96
N ASN A 104 -20.53 -17.74 7.32
CA ASN A 104 -21.29 -18.69 6.52
C ASN A 104 -21.21 -20.07 7.17
N ASN A 105 -21.95 -20.24 8.25
CA ASN A 105 -22.41 -21.58 8.63
C ASN A 105 -23.47 -21.98 7.60
N PRO A 106 -23.31 -23.10 6.86
CA PRO A 106 -24.23 -23.50 5.79
C PRO A 106 -25.56 -24.08 6.32
N ARG A 107 -26.18 -23.43 7.31
CA ARG A 107 -27.54 -23.73 7.79
C ARG A 107 -28.37 -22.45 7.90
N ALA A 108 -28.59 -21.77 6.78
CA ALA A 108 -29.79 -20.96 6.62
C ALA A 108 -30.04 -20.73 5.12
N ARG A 109 -31.29 -20.97 4.74
CA ARG A 109 -31.81 -20.95 3.37
C ARG A 109 -31.65 -19.59 2.69
N ALA A 110 -31.48 -19.70 1.38
CA ALA A 110 -31.59 -18.69 0.34
C ALA A 110 -32.52 -17.50 0.61
N THR A 111 -32.11 -16.32 0.14
CA THR A 111 -32.96 -15.41 -0.64
C THR A 111 -32.07 -14.37 -1.33
N SER A 112 -31.86 -14.55 -2.63
CA SER A 112 -31.28 -13.53 -3.51
C SER A 112 -32.31 -12.42 -3.74
N VAL A 113 -31.98 -11.17 -3.43
CA VAL A 113 -32.76 -10.00 -3.86
C VAL A 113 -32.10 -9.43 -5.10
N SER A 114 -32.61 -9.84 -6.27
CA SER A 114 -32.36 -9.16 -7.54
C SER A 114 -33.23 -7.91 -7.60
N SER A 115 -32.60 -6.75 -7.68
CA SER A 115 -33.27 -5.49 -8.01
C SER A 115 -33.53 -5.41 -9.51
N ILE A 116 -34.79 -5.34 -9.91
CA ILE A 116 -35.22 -4.80 -11.21
C ILE A 116 -36.33 -3.78 -10.92
N ALA A 117 -35.99 -2.50 -11.06
CA ALA A 117 -36.94 -1.42 -11.21
C ALA A 117 -37.18 -1.21 -12.71
N THR A 118 -38.44 -1.08 -13.14
CA THR A 118 -38.90 -0.11 -14.17
C THR A 118 -40.43 -0.21 -14.35
N ALA A 119 -41.09 0.84 -13.87
CA ALA A 119 -42.32 1.54 -14.30
C ALA A 119 -43.44 0.82 -15.09
N MET A 120 -44.63 0.78 -14.48
CA MET A 120 -45.93 0.92 -15.17
C MET A 120 -46.17 2.42 -15.53
N PRO A 121 -47.11 2.75 -16.45
CA PRO A 121 -48.50 2.95 -16.01
C PRO A 121 -49.58 2.35 -16.92
N PHE A 122 -50.71 2.06 -16.27
CA PHE A 122 -52.03 1.75 -16.82
C PHE A 122 -52.58 2.86 -17.74
N ARG A 123 -53.25 2.47 -18.83
CA ARG A 123 -54.72 2.59 -18.92
C ARG A 123 -55.30 1.62 -19.93
#